data_AF-A0A2D6SQJ7-F1
#
_entry.id   AF-A0A2D6SQJ7-F1
#
_cell.length_a   1.000
_cell.length_b   1.000
_cell.length_c   1.000
_cell.angle_alpha   90.00
_cell.angle_beta   90.00
_cell.angle_gamma   90.00
#
_symmetry.space_group_name_H-M   'P 1'
#
loop_
_entity.id
_entity.type
_entity.pdbx_description
1 polymer ?
#
loop_
_entity_poly.entity_id
_entity_poly.type
_entity_poly.pdbx_seq_one_letter_code
_entity_poly.pdbx_strand_id
1 'polypeptide(L)' 'MATTIQVTNKLMKELKIRKMYDKESYEDIIWDLLEDTLELSEQTKRHIKQAEKEFKEGKYITHEQLKKKLGL' A
#
# COMPACT_ATOMS: atom_id res chain seq x y z
N MET A 1 5.60 -19.23 -7.87
CA MET A 1 6.91 -19.93 -7.94
C MET A 1 7.96 -18.93 -7.48
N ALA A 2 8.84 -19.30 -6.55
CA ALA A 2 9.89 -18.42 -6.08
C ALA A 2 11.19 -18.64 -6.89
N THR A 3 11.94 -17.57 -7.08
CA THR A 3 13.30 -17.60 -7.65
C THR A 3 14.29 -17.10 -6.60
N THR A 4 15.59 -17.27 -6.85
CA THR A 4 16.63 -16.83 -5.91
C THR A 4 17.29 -15.55 -6.39
N ILE A 5 17.48 -14.59 -5.49
CA ILE A 5 18.34 -13.44 -5.68
C ILE A 5 19.57 -13.55 -4.76
N GLN A 6 20.70 -12.98 -5.18
CA GLN A 6 21.90 -12.89 -4.34
C GLN A 6 21.93 -11.53 -3.65
N VAL A 7 22.21 -11.52 -2.35
CA VAL A 7 22.31 -10.31 -1.53
C VAL A 7 23.55 -10.37 -0.65
N THR A 8 24.07 -9.22 -0.24
CA THR A 8 25.20 -9.19 0.70
C THR A 8 24.76 -9.61 2.10
N ASN A 9 25.69 -10.13 2.89
CA ASN A 9 25.47 -10.41 4.31
C ASN A 9 25.03 -9.17 5.09
N LYS A 10 25.45 -7.98 4.66
CA LYS A 10 25.02 -6.70 5.24
C LYS A 10 23.53 -6.48 4.97
N LEU A 11 23.10 -6.54 3.70
CA LEU A 11 21.70 -6.34 3.34
C LEU A 11 20.77 -7.35 4.01
N MET A 12 21.16 -8.63 4.09
CA MET A 12 20.39 -9.65 4.79
C MET A 12 20.17 -9.32 6.28
N LYS A 13 21.19 -8.76 6.96
CA LYS A 13 21.06 -8.34 8.36
C LYS A 13 20.10 -7.16 8.51
N GLU A 14 20.18 -6.18 7.62
CA GLU A 14 19.26 -5.03 7.63
C GLU A 14 17.82 -5.47 7.41
N LEU A 15 17.56 -6.34 6.42
CA LEU A 15 16.22 -6.89 6.17
C LEU A 15 15.68 -7.67 7.38
N LYS A 16 16.55 -8.36 8.13
CA LYS A 16 16.16 -9.08 9.34
C LYS A 16 15.72 -8.14 10.47
N ILE A 17 16.42 -7.01 10.65
CA ILE A 17 16.07 -6.00 11.66
C ILE A 17 14.75 -5.30 11.31
N ARG A 18 14.47 -5.17 10.01
CA ARG A 18 13.27 -4.47 9.51
C ARG A 18 11.97 -5.27 9.69
N LYS A 19 12.04 -6.56 10.03
CA LYS A 19 10.85 -7.38 10.28
C LYS A 19 10.02 -6.81 11.43
N MET A 20 8.74 -6.55 11.17
CA MET A 20 7.80 -6.16 12.22
C MET A 20 7.33 -7.35 13.07
N TYR A 21 7.36 -8.56 12.50
CA TYR A 21 7.04 -9.82 13.18
C TYR A 21 7.83 -11.00 12.59
N ASP A 22 8.03 -12.06 13.38
CA ASP A 22 8.96 -13.15 13.04
C ASP A 22 8.68 -13.86 11.70
N LYS A 23 7.40 -13.97 11.34
CA LYS A 23 6.93 -14.68 10.14
C LYS A 23 6.84 -13.81 8.89
N GLU A 24 7.17 -12.53 8.96
CA GLU A 24 7.17 -11.64 7.80
C GLU A 24 8.22 -12.10 6.78
N SER A 25 7.86 -12.14 5.49
CA SER A 25 8.79 -12.57 4.46
C SER A 25 9.72 -11.43 4.05
N TYR A 26 10.92 -11.76 3.57
CA TYR A 26 11.81 -10.74 2.99
C TYR A 26 11.24 -10.16 1.69
N GLU A 27 10.40 -10.91 0.98
CA GLU A 27 9.70 -10.43 -0.20
C GLU A 27 8.73 -9.30 0.16
N ASP A 28 7.93 -9.45 1.22
CA ASP A 28 7.00 -8.42 1.68
C ASP A 28 7.74 -7.13 2.05
N ILE A 29 8.84 -7.25 2.82
CA ILE A 29 9.68 -6.11 3.20
C ILE A 29 10.27 -5.41 1.97
N ILE A 30 10.73 -6.18 0.99
CA ILE A 30 11.32 -5.61 -0.24
C ILE A 30 10.24 -4.91 -1.07
N TRP A 31 9.03 -5.48 -1.18
CA TRP A 31 7.92 -4.84 -1.89
C TRP A 31 7.47 -3.54 -1.22
N ASP A 32 7.34 -3.53 0.10
CA ASP A 32 7.02 -2.31 0.89
C ASP A 32 8.07 -1.21 0.63
N LEU A 33 9.36 -1.57 0.65
CA LEU A 33 10.44 -0.62 0.33
C LEU A 33 10.44 -0.14 -1.13
N LEU A 34 9.97 -0.96 -2.06
CA LEU A 34 9.89 -0.60 -3.48
C LEU A 34 8.63 0.23 -3.77
N GLU A 35 7.57 0.11 -2.99
CA GLU A 35 6.27 0.77 -3.23
C GLU A 35 6.42 2.28 -3.44
N ASP A 36 7.27 2.94 -2.65
CA ASP A 36 7.56 4.37 -2.76
C ASP A 36 8.15 4.78 -4.13
N THR A 37 8.80 3.83 -4.82
CA THR A 37 9.43 4.05 -6.13
C THR A 37 8.60 3.55 -7.29
N LEU A 38 7.55 2.78 -7.02
CA LEU A 38 6.68 2.24 -8.04
C LEU A 38 5.66 3.31 -8.43
N GLU A 39 5.53 3.56 -9.74
CA GLU A 39 4.46 4.39 -10.23
C GLU A 39 3.12 3.72 -9.92
N LEU A 40 2.13 4.53 -9.48
CA LEU A 40 0.77 4.04 -9.27
C LEU A 40 0.30 3.24 -10.48
N SER A 41 -0.32 2.08 -10.22
CA SER A 41 -0.90 1.27 -11.29
C SER A 41 -1.88 2.10 -12.14
N GLU A 42 -2.01 1.78 -13.42
CA GLU A 42 -2.96 2.46 -14.31
C GLU A 42 -4.41 2.37 -13.79
N GLN A 43 -4.75 1.27 -13.11
CA GLN A 43 -6.05 1.13 -12.45
C GLN A 43 -6.20 2.13 -11.29
N THR A 44 -5.18 2.25 -10.43
CA THR A 44 -5.18 3.21 -9.32
C THR A 44 -5.31 4.65 -9.82
N LYS A 45 -4.57 5.01 -10.88
CA LYS A 45 -4.68 6.33 -11.53
C LYS A 45 -6.09 6.60 -12.06
N ARG A 46 -6.75 5.60 -12.68
CA ARG A 46 -8.14 5.72 -13.15
C ARG A 46 -9.12 5.92 -11.99
N HIS A 47 -8.95 5.18 -10.89
CA HIS A 47 -9.79 5.34 -9.70
C HIS A 47 -9.64 6.73 -9.07
N ILE A 48 -8.41 7.26 -8.98
CA ILE A 48 -8.17 8.61 -8.48
C ILE A 48 -8.90 9.66 -9.34
N LYS A 49 -8.77 9.59 -10.67
CA LYS A 49 -9.47 10.52 -11.58
C LYS A 49 -10.99 10.45 -11.42
N GLN A 50 -11.53 9.25 -11.24
CA GLN A 50 -12.96 9.05 -11.00
C GLN A 50 -13.39 9.64 -9.64
N ALA A 51 -12.63 9.38 -8.58
CA ALA A 51 -12.90 9.92 -7.24
C ALA A 51 -12.83 11.45 -7.23
N GLU A 52 -11.87 12.06 -7.92
CA GLU A 52 -11.79 13.52 -8.07
C GLU A 52 -13.02 14.11 -8.78
N LYS A 53 -13.53 13.41 -9.81
CA LYS A 53 -14.74 13.81 -10.52
C LYS A 53 -15.96 13.70 -9.60
N GLU A 54 -16.12 12.59 -8.91
CA GLU A 54 -17.21 12.36 -7.96
C GLU A 54 -17.20 13.39 -6.84
N PHE A 55 -16.02 13.73 -6.31
CA PHE A 55 -15.88 14.77 -5.30
C PHE A 55 -16.34 16.14 -5.81
N LYS A 56 -15.93 16.53 -7.03
CA LYS A 56 -16.38 17.77 -7.67
C LYS A 56 -17.89 17.79 -7.95
N GLU A 57 -18.48 16.64 -8.25
CA GLU A 57 -19.92 16.46 -8.43
C GLU A 57 -20.69 16.39 -7.09
N GLY A 58 -20.01 16.48 -5.94
CA GLY A 58 -20.63 16.38 -4.62
C GLY A 58 -21.04 14.96 -4.21
N LYS A 59 -20.57 13.93 -4.94
CA LYS A 59 -20.83 12.52 -4.67
C LYS A 59 -19.87 11.97 -3.61
N TYR A 60 -19.88 12.60 -2.43
CA TYR A 60 -19.14 12.13 -1.27
C TYR A 60 -20.03 12.21 -0.03
N ILE A 61 -19.66 11.47 1.01
CA ILE A 61 -20.27 11.58 2.33
C ILE A 61 -19.19 11.94 3.34
N THR A 62 -19.54 12.79 4.30
CA THR A 62 -18.65 13.11 5.40
C THR A 62 -18.64 11.97 6.42
N HIS A 63 -17.61 11.94 7.26
CA HIS A 63 -17.51 10.96 8.34
C HIS A 63 -18.72 11.01 9.29
N GLU A 64 -19.26 12.21 9.56
CA GLU A 64 -20.49 12.37 10.37
C GLU A 64 -21.73 11.82 9.68
N GLN A 65 -21.88 12.06 8.37
CA GLN A 65 -22.99 11.51 7.59
C GLN A 65 -22.92 9.98 7.55
N LEU A 66 -21.71 9.42 7.44
CA LEU A 66 -21.49 7.98 7.51
C LEU A 66 -21.87 7.42 8.87
N LYS A 67 -21.44 8.05 9.98
CA LYS A 67 -21.83 7.66 11.35
C LYS A 67 -23.35 7.63 11.53
N LYS A 68 -24.04 8.69 11.12
CA LYS A 68 -25.51 8.75 11.15
C LYS A 68 -26.16 7.62 10.34
N LYS A 69 -25.61 7.30 9.16
CA LYS A 69 -26.12 6.21 8.31
C LYS A 69 -25.90 4.83 8.94
N LEU A 70 -24.83 4.67 9.72
CA LEU A 70 -24.49 3.43 10.43
C LEU A 70 -25.11 3.33 11.84
N GLY A 71 -25.80 4.38 12.32
CA GLY A 71 -26.39 4.41 13.66
C GLY A 71 -25.37 4.57 14.79
N LEU A 72 -24.22 5.18 14.50
CA LEU A 72 -23.13 5.47 15.44
C LEU A 72 -23.08 6.93 15.85
#